data_AF-A0A1Z8KNN9-F1
#
_entry.id   AF-A0A1Z8KNN9-F1
#
_cell.length_a   1.000
_cell.length_b   1.000
_cell.length_c   1.000
_cell.angle_alpha   90.00
_cell.angle_beta   90.00
_cell.angle_gamma   90.00
#
_symmetry.space_group_name_H-M   'P 1'
#
loop_
_entity.id
_entity.type
_entity.pdbx_description
1 polymer ?
#
loop_
_entity_poly.entity_id
_entity_poly.type
_entity_poly.pdbx_seq_one_letter_code
_entity_poly.pdbx_strand_id
1 'polypeptide(L)'
;MGDIWLFFVRKINSSSQKLIHYFSILFKNILNGSYNYSENSIKNLEIQKLKWDIKHIHRELGEYIYKCNSLNNAFDFSNDLHFNELVKKIKKIENFINEKNKINKIEK
;
A
#
# COMPACT_ATOMS: atom_id res chain seq x y z
N MET A 1 -60.84 2.75 -19.58
CA MET A 1 -59.84 3.81 -19.34
C MET A 1 -58.99 3.52 -18.09
N GLY A 2 -59.58 3.13 -16.96
CA GLY A 2 -58.83 2.81 -15.72
C GLY A 2 -57.83 1.65 -15.84
N ASP A 3 -58.18 0.57 -16.55
CA ASP A 3 -57.33 -0.63 -16.66
C ASP A 3 -56.06 -0.41 -17.49
N ILE A 4 -56.13 0.46 -18.51
CA ILE A 4 -54.98 0.83 -19.36
C ILE A 4 -53.97 1.64 -18.54
N TRP A 5 -54.46 2.51 -17.67
CA TRP A 5 -53.63 3.26 -16.72
C TRP A 5 -53.01 2.28 -15.70
N LEU A 6 -53.79 1.38 -15.11
CA LEU A 6 -53.28 0.40 -14.15
C LEU A 6 -52.19 -0.51 -14.75
N PHE A 7 -52.32 -0.88 -16.02
CA PHE A 7 -51.29 -1.60 -16.78
C PHE A 7 -50.02 -0.75 -16.96
N PHE A 8 -50.16 0.52 -17.34
CA PHE A 8 -49.03 1.45 -17.48
C PHE A 8 -48.28 1.67 -16.16
N VAL A 9 -49.00 1.91 -15.03
CA VAL A 9 -48.38 2.05 -13.70
C VAL A 9 -47.58 0.80 -13.34
N ARG A 10 -48.16 -0.39 -13.54
CA ARG A 10 -47.48 -1.67 -13.26
C ARG A 10 -46.23 -1.87 -14.12
N LYS A 11 -46.29 -1.49 -15.39
CA LYS A 11 -45.16 -1.60 -16.32
C LYS A 11 -44.03 -0.62 -15.96
N ILE A 12 -44.36 0.60 -15.58
CA ILE A 12 -43.39 1.59 -15.08
C ILE A 12 -42.76 1.10 -13.77
N ASN A 13 -43.56 0.66 -12.80
CA ASN A 13 -43.05 0.20 -11.51
C ASN A 13 -42.12 -1.02 -11.64
N SER A 14 -42.49 -2.01 -12.44
CA SER A 14 -41.64 -3.18 -12.69
C SER A 14 -40.35 -2.82 -13.45
N SER A 15 -40.39 -1.83 -14.34
CA SER A 15 -39.20 -1.32 -15.03
C SER A 15 -38.29 -0.53 -14.09
N SER A 16 -38.88 0.30 -13.21
CA SER A 16 -38.17 1.02 -12.15
C SER A 16 -37.50 0.05 -11.16
N GLN A 17 -38.18 -1.01 -10.74
CA GLN A 17 -37.60 -2.03 -9.86
C GLN A 17 -36.41 -2.75 -10.51
N LYS A 18 -36.51 -3.09 -11.80
CA LYS A 18 -35.37 -3.66 -12.56
C LYS A 18 -34.20 -2.68 -12.63
N LEU A 19 -34.47 -1.41 -12.93
CA LEU A 19 -33.44 -0.36 -12.94
C LEU A 19 -32.76 -0.23 -11.58
N ILE A 20 -33.54 -0.13 -10.49
CA ILE A 20 -33.02 -0.04 -9.12
C ILE A 20 -32.11 -1.24 -8.81
N HIS A 21 -32.50 -2.45 -9.22
CA HIS A 21 -31.68 -3.64 -9.01
C HIS A 21 -30.36 -3.58 -9.79
N TYR A 22 -30.38 -3.19 -11.07
CA TYR A 22 -29.15 -3.05 -11.86
C TYR A 22 -28.23 -1.96 -11.29
N PHE A 23 -28.80 -0.83 -10.87
CA PHE A 23 -28.03 0.21 -10.18
C PHE A 23 -27.43 -0.30 -8.87
N SER A 24 -28.16 -1.08 -8.07
CA SER A 24 -27.63 -1.61 -6.81
C SER A 24 -26.43 -2.53 -7.03
N ILE A 25 -26.46 -3.36 -8.09
CA ILE A 25 -25.33 -4.22 -8.47
C ILE A 25 -24.12 -3.38 -8.89
N LEU A 26 -24.33 -2.39 -9.76
CA LEU A 26 -23.26 -1.51 -10.23
C LEU A 26 -22.62 -0.73 -9.08
N PHE A 27 -23.42 -0.10 -8.21
CA PHE A 27 -22.92 0.62 -7.04
C PHE A 27 -22.14 -0.29 -6.09
N LYS A 28 -22.63 -1.51 -5.83
CA LYS A 28 -21.92 -2.48 -4.98
C LYS A 28 -20.56 -2.86 -5.57
N ASN A 29 -20.47 -3.08 -6.88
CA ASN A 29 -19.22 -3.39 -7.55
C ASN A 29 -18.24 -2.21 -7.52
N ILE A 30 -18.72 -0.98 -7.71
CA ILE A 30 -17.90 0.23 -7.63
C ILE A 30 -17.36 0.44 -6.20
N LEU A 31 -18.21 0.28 -5.18
CA LEU A 31 -17.80 0.42 -3.78
C LEU A 31 -16.77 -0.64 -3.39
N ASN A 32 -16.98 -1.90 -3.77
CA ASN A 32 -16.04 -2.98 -3.51
C ASN A 32 -14.70 -2.75 -4.24
N GLY A 33 -14.74 -2.29 -5.49
CA GLY A 33 -13.55 -1.90 -6.23
C GLY A 33 -12.78 -0.79 -5.52
N SER A 34 -13.46 0.30 -5.15
CA SER A 34 -12.89 1.43 -4.43
C SER A 34 -12.23 1.03 -3.11
N TYR A 35 -12.87 0.15 -2.35
CA TYR A 35 -12.32 -0.39 -1.10
C TYR A 35 -11.02 -1.17 -1.35
N ASN A 36 -11.00 -2.08 -2.33
CA ASN A 36 -9.80 -2.84 -2.67
C ASN A 36 -8.66 -1.92 -3.19
N TYR A 37 -9.01 -0.87 -3.95
CA TYR A 37 -8.04 0.13 -4.40
C TYR A 37 -7.46 0.94 -3.24
N SER A 38 -8.29 1.34 -2.27
CA SER A 38 -7.83 2.09 -1.12
C SER A 38 -6.91 1.26 -0.23
N GLU A 39 -7.26 -0.01 0.01
CA GLU A 39 -6.44 -0.93 0.80
C GLU A 39 -5.06 -1.16 0.15
N ASN A 40 -5.03 -1.42 -1.17
CA ASN A 40 -3.78 -1.57 -1.91
C ASN A 40 -2.95 -0.28 -1.93
N SER A 41 -3.60 0.88 -1.99
CA SER A 41 -2.92 2.17 -1.94
C SER A 41 -2.28 2.42 -0.58
N ILE A 42 -2.96 2.08 0.51
CA ILE A 42 -2.43 2.17 1.87
C ILE A 42 -1.22 1.24 2.04
N LYS A 43 -1.33 -0.02 1.60
CA LYS A 43 -0.21 -0.99 1.62
C LYS A 43 1.00 -0.46 0.83
N ASN A 44 0.77 0.15 -0.33
CA ASN A 44 1.83 0.75 -1.14
C ASN A 44 2.48 1.96 -0.45
N LEU A 45 1.70 2.83 0.19
CA LEU A 45 2.22 3.97 0.95
C LEU A 45 3.09 3.51 2.12
N GLU A 46 2.69 2.45 2.81
CA GLU A 46 3.48 1.85 3.89
C GLU A 46 4.84 1.34 3.38
N ILE A 47 4.86 0.63 2.24
CA ILE A 47 6.11 0.18 1.62
C ILE A 47 6.98 1.37 1.20
N GLN A 48 6.39 2.42 0.62
CA GLN A 48 7.15 3.61 0.22
C GLN A 48 7.75 4.34 1.42
N LYS A 49 7.02 4.42 2.54
CA LYS A 49 7.53 4.95 3.80
C LYS A 49 8.75 4.17 4.28
N LEU A 50 8.68 2.84 4.32
CA LEU A 50 9.81 2.00 4.72
C LEU A 50 11.02 2.14 3.80
N LYS A 51 10.80 2.28 2.48
CA LYS A 51 11.87 2.58 1.52
C LYS A 51 12.52 3.94 1.79
N TRP A 52 11.73 4.93 2.22
CA TRP A 52 12.24 6.24 2.57
C TRP A 52 13.07 6.18 3.87
N ASP A 53 12.62 5.41 4.86
CA ASP A 53 13.38 5.18 6.09
C ASP A 53 14.75 4.54 5.80
N ILE A 54 14.82 3.54 4.90
CA ILE A 54 16.10 2.95 4.45
C ILE A 54 17.03 4.00 3.85
N LYS A 55 16.51 4.89 2.99
CA LYS A 55 17.30 5.97 2.39
C LYS A 55 17.87 6.92 3.45
N HIS A 56 17.08 7.24 4.47
CA HIS A 56 17.54 8.06 5.59
C HIS A 56 18.68 7.38 6.35
N ILE A 57 18.55 6.09 6.66
CA ILE A 57 19.59 5.34 7.39
C ILE A 57 20.87 5.18 6.54
N HIS A 58 20.73 4.97 5.23
CA HIS A 58 21.90 4.96 4.32
C HIS A 58 22.64 6.30 4.30
N ARG A 59 21.90 7.40 4.32
CA ARG A 59 22.48 8.74 4.39
C ARG A 59 23.23 8.92 5.72
N GLU A 60 22.61 8.54 6.84
CA GLU A 60 23.23 8.58 8.18
C GLU A 60 24.52 7.76 8.22
N LEU A 61 24.50 6.55 7.67
CA LEU A 61 25.68 5.68 7.55
C LEU A 61 26.78 6.34 6.71
N GLY A 62 26.44 6.95 5.57
CA GLY A 62 27.39 7.66 4.72
C GLY A 62 28.02 8.87 5.42
N GLU A 63 27.20 9.68 6.09
CA GLU A 63 27.65 10.82 6.89
C GLU A 63 28.57 10.37 8.05
N TYR A 64 28.24 9.25 8.69
CA TYR A 64 29.05 8.66 9.76
C TYR A 64 30.43 8.21 9.25
N ILE A 65 30.47 7.41 8.19
CA ILE A 65 31.73 6.95 7.57
C ILE A 65 32.58 8.13 7.14
N TYR A 66 31.98 9.14 6.49
CA TYR A 66 32.68 10.34 6.06
C TYR A 66 33.32 11.08 7.25
N LYS A 67 32.58 11.21 8.36
CA LYS A 67 33.07 11.86 9.57
C LYS A 67 34.21 11.08 10.23
N CYS A 68 34.08 9.75 10.32
CA CYS A 68 35.12 8.88 10.87
C CYS A 68 36.40 8.89 10.01
N ASN A 69 36.25 8.86 8.69
CA ASN A 69 37.36 9.00 7.76
C ASN A 69 38.05 10.37 7.91
N SER A 70 37.28 11.46 7.93
CA SER A 70 37.83 12.82 7.95
C SER A 70 38.49 13.20 9.27
N LEU A 71 37.98 12.72 10.41
CA LEU A 71 38.51 13.09 11.73
C LEU A 71 39.59 12.13 12.22
N ASN A 72 39.43 10.83 11.96
CA ASN A 72 40.23 9.79 12.60
C ASN A 72 40.99 8.90 11.60
N ASN A 73 40.89 9.14 10.28
CA ASN A 73 41.40 8.25 9.24
C ASN A 73 40.98 6.78 9.47
N ALA A 74 39.78 6.57 10.01
CA ALA A 74 39.29 5.25 10.37
C ALA A 74 38.64 4.57 9.16
N PHE A 75 39.30 3.57 8.59
CA PHE A 75 38.83 2.83 7.41
C PHE A 75 38.25 1.44 7.73
N ASP A 76 38.53 0.91 8.93
CA ASP A 76 38.01 -0.37 9.39
C ASP A 76 36.85 -0.17 10.37
N PHE A 77 35.68 -0.65 9.98
CA PHE A 77 34.44 -0.57 10.76
C PHE A 77 33.96 -1.94 11.28
N SER A 78 34.79 -2.98 11.16
CA SER A 78 34.40 -4.36 11.52
C SER A 78 33.94 -4.48 12.98
N ASN A 79 34.62 -3.77 13.88
CA ASN A 79 34.32 -3.73 15.32
C ASN A 79 33.53 -2.48 15.73
N ASP A 80 33.07 -1.67 14.78
CA ASP A 80 32.31 -0.45 15.08
C ASP A 80 30.86 -0.79 15.39
N LEU A 81 30.48 -0.58 16.65
CA LEU A 81 29.15 -0.91 17.15
C LEU A 81 28.06 -0.06 16.48
N HIS A 82 28.33 1.23 16.24
CA HIS A 82 27.36 2.13 15.65
C HIS A 82 27.14 1.84 14.16
N PHE A 83 28.23 1.58 13.42
CA PHE A 83 28.16 1.11 12.05
C PHE A 83 27.34 -0.19 11.93
N ASN A 84 27.65 -1.17 12.78
CA ASN A 84 26.97 -2.46 12.79
C ASN A 84 25.48 -2.33 13.12
N GLU A 85 25.10 -1.41 14.02
CA GLU A 85 23.70 -1.12 14.33
C GLU A 85 22.95 -0.54 13.12
N LEU A 86 23.53 0.43 12.41
CA LEU A 86 22.93 1.03 11.22
C LEU A 86 22.74 0.00 10.11
N VAL A 87 23.75 -0.83 9.85
CA VAL A 87 23.67 -1.93 8.86
C VAL A 87 22.59 -2.95 9.28
N LYS A 88 22.50 -3.29 10.57
CA LYS A 88 21.47 -4.21 11.07
C LYS A 88 20.06 -3.63 10.92
N LYS A 89 19.87 -2.32 11.15
CA LYS A 89 18.60 -1.64 10.92
C LYS A 89 18.18 -1.70 9.44
N ILE A 90 19.11 -1.42 8.52
CA ILE A 90 18.86 -1.51 7.07
C ILE A 90 18.40 -2.94 6.71
N LYS A 91 19.19 -3.95 7.07
CA LYS A 91 18.87 -5.36 6.79
C LYS A 91 17.52 -5.79 7.37
N LYS A 92 17.17 -5.32 8.57
CA LYS A 92 15.89 -5.62 9.21
C LYS A 92 14.71 -5.07 8.40
N ILE A 93 14.79 -3.83 7.94
CA ILE A 93 13.72 -3.21 7.15
C ILE A 93 13.65 -3.85 5.75
N GLU A 94 14.79 -4.15 5.12
CA GLU A 94 14.83 -4.85 3.83
C GLU A 94 14.21 -6.24 3.91
N ASN A 95 14.54 -7.02 4.93
CA ASN A 95 13.95 -8.34 5.15
C ASN A 95 12.43 -8.25 5.32
N PHE A 96 11.94 -7.28 6.10
CA PHE A 96 10.52 -7.07 6.28
C PHE A 96 9.80 -6.71 4.97
N ILE A 97 10.37 -5.81 4.16
CA ILE A 97 9.83 -5.46 2.83
C ILE A 97 9.81 -6.70 1.92
N ASN A 98 10.87 -7.50 1.93
CA ASN A 98 10.99 -8.70 1.12
C ASN A 98 9.98 -9.78 1.51
N GLU A 99 9.74 -9.98 2.82
CA GLU A 99 8.70 -10.88 3.32
C GLU A 99 7.30 -10.42 2.89
N LYS A 100 6.99 -9.13 3.04
CA LYS A 100 5.72 -8.54 2.59
C LYS A 100 5.51 -8.70 1.08
N ASN A 101 6.56 -8.51 0.28
CA ASN A 101 6.49 -8.68 -1.17
C ASN A 101 6.32 -10.16 -1.59
N LYS A 102 6.86 -11.11 -0.82
CA LYS A 102 6.65 -12.55 -1.06
C LYS A 102 5.19 -12.94 -0.80
N ILE A 103 4.60 -12.48 0.31
CA ILE A 103 3.20 -12.76 0.66
C ILE A 103 2.27 -12.23 -0.44
N ASN A 104 2.47 -10.98 -0.87
CA ASN A 104 1.66 -10.37 -1.94
C ASN A 104 1.80 -11.04 -3.32
N LYS A 105 2.84 -11.86 -3.55
CA LYS A 105 3.01 -12.66 -4.77
C LYS A 105 2.31 -14.01 -4.72
N ILE A 106 2.05 -14.54 -3.52
CA ILE A 106 1.37 -15.83 -3.32
C ILE A 106 -0.16 -15.64 -3.36
N GLU A 107 -0.63 -14.45 -3.01
CA GLU A 107 -2.06 -14.08 -3.03
C GLU A 107 -2.58 -13.59 -4.40
N LYS A 108 -1.73 -13.54 -5.43
CA LYS A 108 -2.08 -13.17 -6.81
C LYS A 108 -2.11 -14.39 -7.72
#